data_AF-A0A7C7E1K0-F1
#
_entry.id   AF-A0A7C7E1K0-F1
#
_cell.length_a   1.000
_cell.length_b   1.000
_cell.length_c   1.000
_cell.angle_alpha   90.00
_cell.angle_beta   90.00
_cell.angle_gamma   90.00
#
_symmetry.space_group_name_H-M   'P 1'
#
loop_
_entity.id
_entity.type
_entity.pdbx_description
1 polymer ?
#
loop_
_entity_poly.entity_id
_entity_poly.type
_entity_poly.pdbx_seq_one_letter_code
_entity_poly.pdbx_strand_id
1 'polypeptide(L)'
;MISLRDLYLRSLLLLTRPGSQFLLWGFEYPVRWWEKFAPFYDGPFCPGEVVQRFSPYFKIDKIAGAVDFSRWPPGYAAYLMTRRGDTAEY
;
A
#
# COMPACT_ATOMS: atom_id res chain seq x y z
N MET A 1 8.42 17.20 -1.14
CA MET A 1 7.66 16.86 -2.36
C MET A 1 6.62 15.82 -1.98
N ILE A 2 5.33 16.11 -2.14
CA ILE A 2 4.24 15.16 -1.82
C ILE A 2 4.23 14.09 -2.92
N SER A 3 4.31 12.82 -2.56
CA SER A 3 4.26 11.73 -3.54
C SER A 3 2.82 11.45 -3.99
N LEU A 4 2.66 10.83 -5.17
CA LEU A 4 1.35 10.37 -5.64
C LEU A 4 0.66 9.46 -4.61
N ARG A 5 1.45 8.64 -3.90
CA ARG A 5 0.98 7.74 -2.83
C ARG A 5 0.43 8.50 -1.62
N ASP A 6 1.01 9.65 -1.31
CA ASP A 6 0.51 10.50 -0.22
C ASP A 6 -0.80 11.19 -0.61
N LEU A 7 -0.96 11.59 -1.88
CA LEU A 7 -2.23 12.11 -2.41
C LEU A 7 -3.32 11.03 -2.44
N TYR A 8 -2.95 9.81 -2.83
CA TYR A 8 -3.83 8.66 -2.80
C TYR A 8 -4.32 8.35 -1.38
N LEU A 9 -3.39 8.31 -0.41
CA LEU A 9 -3.73 8.12 1.00
C LEU A 9 -4.68 9.23 1.49
N ARG A 10 -4.40 10.51 1.21
CA ARG A 10 -5.30 11.61 1.58
C ARG A 10 -6.70 11.44 1.02
N SER A 11 -6.82 11.01 -0.24
CA SER A 11 -8.11 10.77 -0.88
C SER A 11 -8.86 9.63 -0.18
N LEU A 12 -8.17 8.54 0.18
CA LEU A 12 -8.76 7.45 0.95
C LEU A 12 -9.24 7.89 2.33
N LEU A 13 -8.47 8.74 3.03
CA LEU A 13 -8.85 9.24 4.35
C LEU A 13 -10.13 10.09 4.31
N LEU A 14 -10.37 10.82 3.23
CA LEU A 14 -11.59 11.61 3.05
C LEU A 14 -12.80 10.74 2.70
N LEU A 15 -12.59 9.61 2.02
CA LEU A 15 -13.67 8.72 1.56
C LEU A 15 -14.04 7.64 2.58
N THR A 16 -13.17 7.34 3.54
CA THR A 16 -13.38 6.28 4.53
C THR A 16 -13.81 6.86 5.88
N ARG A 17 -14.82 6.23 6.50
CA ARG A 17 -15.23 6.54 7.87
C ARG A 17 -14.53 5.56 8.84
N PRO A 18 -14.46 5.87 10.15
CA PRO A 18 -14.03 4.89 11.14
C PRO A 18 -14.73 3.53 10.97
N GLY A 19 -13.96 2.44 11.02
CA GLY A 19 -14.44 1.08 10.81
C GLY A 19 -14.64 0.67 9.35
N SER A 20 -14.55 1.58 8.38
CA SER A 20 -14.61 1.22 6.96
C SER A 20 -13.48 0.26 6.59
N GLN A 21 -13.82 -0.75 5.80
CA GLN A 21 -12.86 -1.71 5.26
C GLN A 21 -12.51 -1.37 3.81
N PHE A 22 -11.24 -1.48 3.49
CA PHE A 22 -10.69 -1.20 2.17
C PHE A 22 -9.65 -2.25 1.81
N LEU A 23 -9.76 -2.80 0.59
CA LEU A 23 -8.81 -3.78 0.06
C LEU A 23 -7.79 -3.04 -0.82
N LEU A 24 -6.53 -3.04 -0.42
CA LEU A 24 -5.42 -2.58 -1.25
C LEU A 24 -4.73 -3.79 -1.87
N TRP A 25 -4.79 -3.91 -3.19
CA TRP A 25 -4.01 -4.87 -3.95
C TRP A 25 -3.01 -4.12 -4.83
N GLY A 26 -1.78 -4.58 -4.88
CA GLY A 26 -0.76 -3.99 -5.73
C GLY A 26 0.53 -4.79 -5.76
N PHE A 27 1.48 -4.28 -6.53
CA PHE A 27 2.81 -4.86 -6.65
C PHE A 27 3.69 -4.46 -5.47
N GLU A 28 4.36 -5.44 -4.86
CA GLU A 28 5.27 -5.23 -3.73
C GLU A 28 6.51 -6.09 -3.91
N TYR A 29 7.62 -5.45 -4.26
CA TYR A 29 8.93 -6.08 -4.42
C TYR A 29 10.03 -5.02 -4.52
N PRO A 30 11.28 -5.34 -4.14
CA PRO A 30 12.40 -4.44 -4.34
C PRO A 30 12.69 -4.30 -5.84
N VAL A 31 12.56 -3.07 -6.35
CA VAL A 31 12.84 -2.73 -7.75
C VAL A 31 14.32 -2.94 -8.05
N ARG A 32 14.62 -3.69 -9.11
CA ARG A 32 16.01 -3.85 -9.58
C ARG A 32 16.49 -2.59 -10.28
N TRP A 33 17.79 -2.30 -10.21
CA TRP A 33 18.36 -1.06 -10.73
C TRP A 33 18.05 -0.78 -12.20
N TRP A 34 17.93 -1.82 -13.03
CA TRP A 34 17.57 -1.72 -14.45
C TRP A 34 16.06 -1.54 -14.71
N GLU A 35 15.19 -1.93 -13.78
CA GLU A 35 13.73 -1.79 -13.93
C GLU A 35 13.29 -0.32 -13.80
N LYS A 36 14.14 0.54 -13.24
CA LYS A 36 13.93 2.00 -13.16
C LYS A 36 13.77 2.68 -14.52
N PHE A 37 14.21 2.03 -15.60
CA PHE A 37 14.11 2.55 -16.97
C PHE A 37 12.85 2.06 -17.72
N ALA A 38 12.01 1.23 -17.09
CA ALA A 38 10.78 0.73 -17.71
C ALA A 38 9.66 1.81 -17.66
N PRO A 39 9.07 2.19 -18.80
CA PRO A 39 8.21 3.39 -18.90
C PRO A 39 6.77 3.24 -18.39
N PHE A 40 6.38 2.13 -17.76
CA PHE A 40 4.97 1.78 -17.51
C PHE A 40 4.56 1.60 -16.04
N TYR A 41 5.35 2.02 -15.06
CA TYR A 41 5.04 1.76 -13.65
C TYR A 41 5.12 3.01 -12.78
N ASP A 42 4.03 3.30 -12.03
CA ASP A 42 4.03 4.14 -10.81
C ASP A 42 4.87 3.53 -9.65
N GLY A 43 5.73 2.55 -9.98
CA GLY A 43 6.58 1.76 -9.11
C GLY A 43 5.79 0.78 -8.24
N PRO A 44 6.29 -0.45 -8.01
CA PRO A 44 5.78 -1.29 -6.93
C PRO A 44 6.04 -0.61 -5.57
N PHE A 45 5.28 -0.99 -4.55
CA PHE A 45 5.63 -0.64 -3.18
C PHE A 45 6.94 -1.34 -2.80
N CYS A 46 7.80 -0.65 -2.07
CA CYS A 46 8.88 -1.32 -1.38
C CYS A 46 8.28 -2.26 -0.31
N PRO A 47 8.91 -3.42 -0.05
CA PRO A 47 8.47 -4.29 1.03
C PRO A 47 8.29 -3.52 2.35
N GLY A 48 7.10 -3.61 2.93
CA GLY A 48 6.74 -2.92 4.18
C GLY A 48 6.33 -1.45 4.04
N GLU A 49 6.46 -0.84 2.87
CA GLU A 49 6.11 0.58 2.65
C GLU A 49 4.62 0.85 2.90
N VAL A 50 3.74 -0.07 2.50
CA VAL A 50 2.30 0.04 2.77
C VAL A 50 2.05 0.11 4.28
N VAL A 51 2.68 -0.78 5.06
CA VAL A 51 2.51 -0.78 6.52
C VAL A 51 3.05 0.52 7.11
N GLN A 52 4.24 0.96 6.69
CA GLN A 52 4.86 2.19 7.19
C GLN A 52 3.99 3.43 6.94
N ARG A 53 3.39 3.55 5.75
CA ARG A 53 2.60 4.73 5.37
C ARG A 53 1.17 4.70 5.89
N PHE A 54 0.51 3.55 5.87
CA PHE A 54 -0.94 3.45 6.11
C PHE A 54 -1.28 3.07 7.55
N SER A 55 -0.37 2.43 8.30
CA SER A 55 -0.65 1.97 9.68
C SER A 55 -1.05 3.06 10.70
N PRO A 56 -0.63 4.34 10.56
CA PRO A 56 -1.13 5.40 11.45
C PRO A 56 -2.64 5.59 11.34
N TYR A 57 -3.24 5.30 10.18
CA TYR A 57 -4.65 5.59 9.89
C TYR A 57 -5.52 4.32 9.80
N PHE A 58 -4.91 3.18 9.50
CA PHE A 58 -5.59 1.91 9.31
C PHE A 58 -4.99 0.82 10.20
N LYS A 59 -5.83 -0.11 10.67
CA LYS A 59 -5.37 -1.45 11.02
C LYS A 59 -5.17 -2.23 9.71
N ILE A 60 -4.04 -2.91 9.56
CA ILE A 60 -3.65 -3.54 8.31
C ILE A 60 -3.42 -5.02 8.54
N ASP A 61 -4.12 -5.85 7.77
CA ASP A 61 -3.95 -7.29 7.73
C ASP A 61 -3.47 -7.69 6.32
N LYS A 62 -2.29 -8.30 6.19
CA LYS A 62 -1.80 -8.83 4.91
C LYS A 62 -2.47 -10.17 4.66
N ILE A 63 -3.36 -10.22 3.67
CA ILE A 63 -4.19 -11.40 3.41
C ILE A 63 -3.64 -12.27 2.26
N ALA A 64 -2.81 -11.69 1.39
CA ALA A 64 -2.09 -12.42 0.36
C ALA A 64 -0.79 -11.71 -0.02
N GLY A 65 0.14 -12.48 -0.57
CA GLY A 65 1.31 -11.92 -1.23
C GLY A 65 2.35 -13.00 -1.53
N ALA A 66 3.08 -12.80 -2.62
CA ALA A 66 4.17 -13.66 -3.03
C ALA A 66 5.24 -12.85 -3.74
N VAL A 67 6.49 -13.30 -3.64
CA VAL A 67 7.60 -12.78 -4.43
C VAL A 67 8.31 -13.95 -5.09
N ASP A 68 8.36 -13.93 -6.42
CA ASP A 68 9.06 -14.88 -7.29
C ASP A 68 9.79 -14.12 -8.40
N PHE A 69 11.10 -13.95 -8.24
CA PHE A 69 11.95 -13.24 -9.20
C PHE A 69 12.19 -13.99 -10.52
N SER A 70 11.69 -15.22 -10.66
CA SER A 70 11.68 -15.92 -11.95
C SER A 70 10.53 -15.49 -12.86
N ARG A 71 9.57 -14.70 -12.33
CA ARG A 71 8.36 -14.25 -13.03
C ARG A 71 8.27 -12.73 -13.11
N TRP A 72 7.48 -12.24 -14.05
CA TRP A 72 7.22 -10.81 -14.23
C TRP A 72 5.70 -10.52 -14.16
N PRO A 73 5.23 -9.60 -13.30
CA PRO A 73 5.99 -8.90 -12.25
C PRO A 73 6.38 -9.85 -11.10
N PRO A 74 7.52 -9.60 -10.44
CA PRO A 74 8.11 -10.54 -9.50
C PRO A 74 7.40 -10.61 -8.16
N GLY A 75 6.43 -9.76 -7.85
CA GLY A 75 5.70 -9.89 -6.60
C GLY A 75 4.45 -9.03 -6.49
N TYR A 76 3.55 -9.46 -5.62
CA TYR A 76 2.33 -8.74 -5.30
C TYR A 76 1.99 -8.90 -3.81
N ALA A 77 1.13 -8.01 -3.32
CA ALA A 77 0.56 -8.08 -1.99
C ALA A 77 -0.90 -7.61 -2.00
N ALA A 78 -1.70 -8.20 -1.11
CA ALA A 78 -3.05 -7.78 -0.82
C ALA A 78 -3.19 -7.51 0.67
N TYR A 79 -3.71 -6.33 1.00
CA TYR A 79 -3.91 -5.85 2.36
C TYR A 79 -5.37 -5.52 2.58
N LEU A 80 -5.98 -6.14 3.57
CA LEU A 80 -7.25 -5.67 4.11
C LEU A 80 -6.95 -4.60 5.15
N MET A 81 -7.46 -3.40 4.92
CA MET A 81 -7.23 -2.24 5.78
C MET A 81 -8.55 -1.81 6.41
N THR A 82 -8.56 -1.63 7.73
CA THR A 82 -9.72 -1.13 8.47
C THR A 82 -9.41 0.25 9.02
N ARG A 83 -10.19 1.27 8.66
CA ARG A 83 -9.97 2.66 9.08
C ARG A 83 -10.11 2.76 10.59
N ARG A 84 -9.08 3.27 11.26
CA ARG A 84 -9.13 3.56 12.70
C ARG A 84 -10.13 4.68 12.96
N GLY A 85 -10.85 4.61 14.08
CA GLY A 85 -11.52 5.78 14.62
C GLY A 85 -10.50 6.74 15.22
N ASP A 86 -10.88 8.01 15.31
CA ASP A 86 -10.21 8.89 16.26
C ASP A 86 -10.57 8.35 17.64
N THR A 87 -9.59 7.77 18.34
CA THR A 87 -9.74 7.50 19.77
C THR A 87 -9.73 8.85 20.48
N ALA A 88 -10.85 9.56 20.43
CA ALA A 88 -11.24 10.43 21.53
C ALA A 88 -11.85 9.50 22.58
N GLU A 89 -10.99 8.87 23.38
CA GLU A 89 -11.42 8.35 24.68
C GLU A 89 -11.88 9.58 25.48
N TYR A 90 -13.20 9.68 25.69
CA TYR A 90 -13.80 10.56 26.69
C TYR A 90 -13.79 9.87 28.05
#